data_AF-A0A1T2XDY8-F1
#
_entry.id   AF-A0A1T2XDY8-F1
#
_cell.length_a   1.000
_cell.length_b   1.000
_cell.length_c   1.000
_cell.angle_alpha   90.00
_cell.angle_beta   90.00
_cell.angle_gamma   90.00
#
_symmetry.space_group_name_H-M   'P 1'
#
loop_
_entity.id
_entity.type
_entity.pdbx_description
1 polymer ?
#
loop_
_entity_poly.entity_id
_entity_poly.type
_entity_poly.pdbx_seq_one_letter_code
_entity_poly.pdbx_strand_id
1 'polypeptide(L)'
;METARMMSQLPPTENTLYFVFTDGEEEGVLGATALTERKDIFDKTRMIINFEARGNTGVPILFETTNHNAQLVKEFSHTVSLPVATDFSELKHIPKLGYNIANMGGVETYHANIDTYENSDRDTIRHFGAYAIPLAEKYAKLSTIEFEALEKNQGDAIYFPLMKNVLVVYSDEVVLPLMTLLIGLTIIATIILIRKKVFNVKTSSLTFGSMLASFIGVAAILYGLVNILAIVFDGVIDDEGLIVLGNYDYVAFILIMLITIVLSAFISRWISKHIRAIHFIICIQMIWITLAQLKPRVMLSNYRYIVIASWTIVTTILVAPFIYVMYTAQTLKFAPILGILVALLIMPIVAAIQYKSANA
;
A
#
# COMPACT_ATOMS: atom_id res chain seq x y z
N MET A 1 -15.62 21.63 9.98
CA MET A 1 -16.09 22.88 10.64
C MET A 1 -15.08 23.46 11.62
N GLU A 2 -14.53 22.67 12.55
CA GLU A 2 -13.55 23.17 13.53
C GLU A 2 -12.30 23.81 12.88
N THR A 3 -11.80 23.23 11.79
CA THR A 3 -10.73 23.84 10.98
C THR A 3 -11.10 25.24 10.48
N ALA A 4 -12.32 25.46 10.01
CA ALA A 4 -12.78 26.78 9.56
C ALA A 4 -12.82 27.79 10.72
N ARG A 5 -13.30 27.37 11.90
CA ARG A 5 -13.27 28.18 13.12
C ARG A 5 -11.84 28.57 13.45
N MET A 6 -10.89 27.64 13.41
CA MET A 6 -9.48 27.90 13.71
C MET A 6 -8.83 28.83 12.68
N MET A 7 -9.04 28.59 11.39
CA MET A 7 -8.50 29.44 10.32
C MET A 7 -9.06 30.86 10.37
N SER A 8 -10.31 31.06 10.80
CA SER A 8 -10.91 32.39 10.95
C SER A 8 -10.27 33.25 12.06
N GLN A 9 -9.52 32.62 12.97
CA GLN A 9 -8.81 33.29 14.06
C GLN A 9 -7.36 33.65 13.70
N LEU A 10 -6.88 33.20 12.54
CA LEU A 10 -5.53 33.50 12.08
C LEU A 10 -5.47 34.85 11.34
N PRO A 11 -4.27 35.47 11.24
CA PRO A 11 -4.07 36.65 10.39
C PRO A 11 -4.47 36.38 8.93
N PRO A 12 -4.69 37.44 8.13
CA PRO A 12 -4.99 37.30 6.70
C PRO A 12 -4.01 36.36 6.00
N THR A 13 -4.57 35.46 5.18
CA THR A 13 -3.83 34.44 4.45
C THR A 13 -3.55 34.90 3.02
N GLU A 14 -2.49 34.38 2.40
CA GLU A 14 -2.13 34.68 1.00
C GLU A 14 -3.16 34.07 0.02
N ASN A 15 -3.68 32.89 0.36
CA ASN A 15 -4.68 32.20 -0.44
C ASN A 15 -6.04 32.20 0.25
N THR A 16 -7.10 32.18 -0.57
CA THR A 16 -8.49 32.00 -0.11
C THR A 16 -8.75 30.53 0.18
N LEU A 17 -9.31 30.22 1.35
CA LEU A 17 -9.78 28.89 1.70
C LEU A 17 -11.29 28.77 1.48
N TYR A 18 -11.70 27.82 0.65
CA TYR A 18 -13.10 27.43 0.49
C TYR A 18 -13.36 26.17 1.33
N PHE A 19 -14.31 26.26 2.26
CA PHE A 19 -14.83 25.09 2.97
C PHE A 19 -16.10 24.63 2.26
N VAL A 20 -16.00 23.52 1.52
CA VAL A 20 -17.09 22.99 0.70
C VAL A 20 -17.66 21.75 1.37
N PHE A 21 -18.98 21.70 1.48
CA PHE A 21 -19.73 20.52 1.90
C PHE A 21 -20.53 20.07 0.69
N THR A 22 -20.14 18.94 0.11
CA THR A 22 -20.82 18.35 -1.05
C THR A 22 -22.01 17.52 -0.59
N ASP A 23 -23.04 17.48 -1.42
CA ASP A 23 -24.23 16.64 -1.22
C ASP A 23 -24.33 15.59 -2.32
N GLY A 24 -25.03 14.48 -2.07
CA GLY A 24 -25.24 13.40 -3.04
C GLY A 24 -23.95 12.66 -3.44
N GLU A 25 -23.03 12.47 -2.50
CA GLU A 25 -21.82 11.65 -2.72
C GLU A 25 -22.20 10.19 -2.97
N GLU A 26 -23.04 9.63 -2.10
CA GLU A 26 -23.49 8.24 -2.14
C GLU A 26 -24.34 7.87 -3.37
N GLU A 27 -24.91 8.87 -4.03
CA GLU A 27 -25.72 8.73 -5.24
C GLU A 27 -24.90 9.00 -6.51
N GLY A 28 -23.56 9.00 -6.40
CA GLY A 28 -22.64 9.19 -7.52
C GLY A 28 -21.98 10.56 -7.58
N VAL A 29 -21.44 11.04 -6.44
CA VAL A 29 -20.56 12.23 -6.33
C VAL A 29 -21.15 13.53 -6.88
N LEU A 30 -22.48 13.67 -6.84
CA LEU A 30 -23.23 14.73 -7.54
C LEU A 30 -22.77 16.14 -7.16
N GLY A 31 -22.61 16.42 -5.87
CA GLY A 31 -22.18 17.73 -5.38
C GLY A 31 -20.73 18.06 -5.75
N ALA A 32 -19.85 17.06 -5.76
CA ALA A 32 -18.47 17.24 -6.23
C ALA A 32 -18.46 17.52 -7.74
N THR A 33 -19.27 16.82 -8.53
CA THR A 33 -19.46 17.11 -9.96
C THR A 33 -19.95 18.54 -10.17
N ALA A 34 -20.97 18.98 -9.44
CA ALA A 34 -21.48 20.36 -9.53
C ALA A 34 -20.43 21.42 -9.18
N LEU A 35 -19.52 21.13 -8.24
CA LEU A 35 -18.39 22.03 -7.92
C LEU A 35 -17.47 22.20 -9.14
N THR A 36 -17.21 21.15 -9.92
CA THR A 36 -16.37 21.26 -11.13
C THR A 36 -16.97 22.19 -12.19
N GLU A 37 -18.30 22.37 -12.19
CA GLU A 37 -19.00 23.26 -13.10
C GLU A 37 -18.97 24.73 -12.64
N ARG A 38 -18.65 24.99 -11.36
CA ARG A 38 -18.56 26.33 -10.76
C ARG A 38 -17.24 27.03 -11.12
N LYS A 39 -17.14 27.52 -12.35
CA LYS A 39 -15.96 28.23 -12.89
C LYS A 39 -15.47 29.39 -12.03
N ASP A 40 -16.37 30.07 -11.32
CA ASP A 40 -16.01 31.18 -10.42
C ASP A 40 -15.16 30.75 -9.21
N ILE A 41 -15.26 29.48 -8.82
CA ILE A 41 -14.53 28.85 -7.71
C ILE A 41 -13.49 27.86 -8.24
N PHE A 42 -13.91 26.87 -9.04
CA PHE A 42 -13.07 25.74 -9.45
C PHE A 42 -11.90 26.16 -10.35
N ASP A 43 -12.10 27.12 -11.27
CA ASP A 43 -11.01 27.57 -12.15
C ASP A 43 -9.89 28.24 -11.35
N LYS A 44 -10.24 28.94 -10.27
CA LYS A 44 -9.30 29.60 -9.34
C LYS A 44 -8.76 28.67 -8.26
N THR A 45 -9.36 27.51 -8.10
CA THR A 45 -8.89 26.50 -7.13
C THR A 45 -7.59 25.92 -7.65
N ARG A 46 -6.57 25.87 -6.80
CA ARG A 46 -5.25 25.30 -7.11
C ARG A 46 -5.06 23.95 -6.45
N MET A 47 -5.66 23.77 -5.28
CA MET A 47 -5.55 22.58 -4.45
C MET A 47 -6.89 22.18 -3.84
N ILE A 48 -7.14 20.87 -3.79
CA ILE A 48 -8.31 20.25 -3.18
C ILE A 48 -7.84 19.27 -2.11
N ILE A 49 -8.38 19.40 -0.89
CA ILE A 49 -8.11 18.46 0.20
C ILE A 49 -9.45 17.86 0.59
N ASN A 50 -9.66 16.61 0.20
CA ASN A 50 -10.86 15.87 0.54
C ASN A 50 -10.66 15.09 1.84
N PHE A 51 -11.67 15.11 2.69
CA PHE A 51 -11.72 14.32 3.91
C PHE A 51 -12.99 13.49 3.90
N GLU A 52 -12.84 12.19 4.06
CA GLU A 52 -13.93 11.22 4.09
C GLU A 52 -13.82 10.33 5.33
N ALA A 53 -14.95 9.79 5.80
CA ALA A 53 -14.97 8.78 6.85
C ALA A 53 -15.49 7.46 6.30
N ARG A 54 -14.58 6.51 6.03
CA ARG A 54 -14.92 5.15 5.59
C ARG A 54 -14.96 4.16 6.76
N GLY A 55 -15.32 4.65 7.95
CA GLY A 55 -15.36 3.91 9.21
C GLY A 55 -15.46 4.86 10.41
N ASN A 56 -15.64 4.32 11.62
CA ASN A 56 -15.85 5.10 12.85
C ASN A 56 -14.58 5.31 13.71
N THR A 57 -13.49 4.61 13.45
CA THR A 57 -12.23 4.67 14.22
C THR A 57 -10.98 4.66 13.32
N GLY A 58 -9.78 4.60 13.91
CA GLY A 58 -8.51 4.58 13.21
C GLY A 58 -7.92 5.97 12.93
N VAL A 59 -6.70 5.98 12.38
CA VAL A 59 -5.99 7.21 12.02
C VAL A 59 -6.30 7.53 10.55
N PRO A 60 -6.52 8.80 10.17
CA PRO A 60 -6.68 9.19 8.78
C PRO A 60 -5.44 8.84 7.95
N ILE A 61 -5.67 8.35 6.75
CA ILE A 61 -4.66 7.94 5.79
C ILE A 61 -4.82 8.81 4.55
N LEU A 62 -3.75 9.45 4.11
CA LEU A 62 -3.67 9.97 2.74
C LEU A 62 -3.67 8.76 1.82
N PHE A 63 -4.82 8.43 1.25
CA PHE A 63 -5.01 7.20 0.51
C PHE A 63 -4.97 7.45 -1.00
N GLU A 64 -5.11 8.71 -1.45
CA GLU A 64 -4.94 9.09 -2.85
C GLU A 64 -4.43 10.50 -3.04
N THR A 65 -3.86 10.72 -4.22
CA THR A 65 -3.35 12.01 -4.64
C THR A 65 -3.48 12.13 -6.16
N THR A 66 -3.41 13.36 -6.65
CA THR A 66 -3.34 13.66 -8.09
C THR A 66 -2.03 13.14 -8.71
N ASN A 67 -1.89 13.15 -10.03
CA ASN A 67 -0.60 12.84 -10.68
C ASN A 67 0.46 13.91 -10.35
N HIS A 68 1.72 13.59 -10.65
CA HIS A 68 2.88 14.45 -10.44
C HIS A 68 3.02 14.87 -8.97
N ASN A 69 2.80 13.89 -8.09
CA ASN A 69 2.59 14.10 -6.66
C ASN A 69 3.86 14.14 -5.83
N ALA A 70 5.06 14.04 -6.43
CA ALA A 70 6.27 13.78 -5.64
C ALA A 70 6.54 14.86 -4.59
N GLN A 71 6.42 16.13 -5.00
CA GLN A 71 6.57 17.24 -4.08
C GLN A 71 5.37 17.34 -3.13
N LEU A 72 4.16 17.05 -3.62
CA LEU A 72 2.93 17.11 -2.84
C LEU A 72 2.99 16.14 -1.64
N VAL A 73 3.28 14.87 -1.86
CA VAL A 73 3.41 13.86 -0.79
C VAL A 73 4.53 14.21 0.19
N LYS A 74 5.63 14.81 -0.29
CA LYS A 74 6.70 15.33 0.58
C LYS A 74 6.22 16.49 1.45
N GLU A 75 5.43 17.41 0.88
CA GLU A 75 4.82 18.47 1.66
C GLU A 75 3.86 17.90 2.72
N PHE A 76 3.06 16.88 2.39
CA PHE A 76 2.20 16.20 3.35
C PHE A 76 3.01 15.63 4.52
N SER A 77 4.08 14.88 4.24
CA SER A 77 4.89 14.20 5.25
C SER A 77 5.57 15.16 6.23
N HIS A 78 5.90 16.38 5.79
CA HIS A 78 6.49 17.41 6.64
C HIS A 78 5.47 18.23 7.43
N THR A 79 4.20 18.25 7.00
CA THR A 79 3.17 19.11 7.59
C THR A 79 2.40 18.39 8.68
N VAL A 80 2.15 17.10 8.47
CA VAL A 80 1.39 16.26 9.38
C VAL A 80 2.35 15.57 10.35
N SER A 81 2.04 15.62 11.65
CA SER A 81 2.93 15.09 12.70
C SER A 81 2.99 13.57 12.77
N LEU A 82 1.94 12.88 12.31
CA LEU A 82 1.82 11.42 12.28
C LEU A 82 1.44 10.96 10.86
N PRO A 83 2.26 11.19 9.82
CA PRO A 83 1.82 11.02 8.45
C PRO A 83 1.63 9.53 8.12
N VAL A 84 0.39 9.15 7.84
CA VAL A 84 0.04 7.83 7.29
C VAL A 84 -0.45 8.03 5.86
N ALA A 85 0.17 7.35 4.90
CA ALA A 85 -0.17 7.52 3.49
C ALA A 85 0.07 6.25 2.66
N THR A 86 -0.77 6.03 1.67
CA THR A 86 -0.65 5.00 0.62
C THR A 86 -1.37 5.47 -0.65
N ASP A 87 -1.10 4.90 -1.83
CA ASP A 87 -1.69 5.35 -3.10
C ASP A 87 -2.67 4.31 -3.69
N PHE A 88 -3.97 4.63 -3.67
CA PHE A 88 -5.07 3.87 -4.29
C PHE A 88 -5.53 4.41 -5.65
N SER A 89 -4.95 5.52 -6.15
CA SER A 89 -4.98 5.99 -7.54
C SER A 89 -6.24 6.66 -8.13
N GLU A 90 -7.36 6.86 -7.45
CA GLU A 90 -8.60 7.38 -8.07
C GLU A 90 -8.54 8.90 -8.37
N LEU A 91 -7.83 9.71 -7.58
CA LEU A 91 -7.70 11.17 -7.81
C LEU A 91 -6.85 11.57 -9.04
N LYS A 92 -6.27 10.62 -9.80
CA LYS A 92 -5.33 10.90 -10.91
C LYS A 92 -5.92 11.68 -12.07
N HIS A 93 -7.24 11.83 -12.14
CA HIS A 93 -7.92 12.47 -13.26
C HIS A 93 -8.32 13.93 -13.02
N ILE A 94 -8.17 14.45 -11.80
CA ILE A 94 -8.50 15.85 -11.49
C ILE A 94 -7.32 16.76 -11.89
N PRO A 95 -7.52 17.81 -12.71
CA PRO A 95 -6.46 18.69 -13.19
C PRO A 95 -6.06 19.76 -12.14
N LYS A 96 -5.99 19.37 -10.87
CA LYS A 96 -5.65 20.21 -9.71
C LYS A 96 -4.65 19.47 -8.84
N LEU A 97 -4.00 20.15 -7.90
CA LEU A 97 -3.29 19.45 -6.82
C LEU A 97 -4.33 18.89 -5.85
N GLY A 98 -4.09 17.70 -5.28
CA GLY A 98 -5.01 17.26 -4.24
C GLY A 98 -4.65 16.02 -3.44
N TYR A 99 -5.32 15.93 -2.30
CA TYR A 99 -5.26 14.83 -1.35
C TYR A 99 -6.65 14.24 -1.15
N ASN A 100 -6.75 12.93 -1.10
CA ASN A 100 -7.89 12.21 -0.54
C ASN A 100 -7.46 11.57 0.77
N ILE A 101 -8.10 11.96 1.88
CA ILE A 101 -7.74 11.50 3.21
C ILE A 101 -8.96 10.86 3.85
N ALA A 102 -8.82 9.62 4.31
CA ALA A 102 -9.88 8.94 5.02
C ALA A 102 -9.34 8.09 6.16
N ASN A 103 -10.10 7.97 7.25
CA ASN A 103 -9.97 6.83 8.13
C ASN A 103 -10.76 5.66 7.53
N MET A 104 -10.32 4.44 7.81
CA MET A 104 -11.06 3.23 7.45
C MET A 104 -11.13 2.26 8.63
N GLY A 105 -10.71 2.65 9.84
CA GLY A 105 -10.87 1.76 10.99
C GLY A 105 -12.35 1.66 11.36
N GLY A 106 -12.80 0.45 11.72
CA GLY A 106 -14.20 0.20 12.06
C GLY A 106 -15.13 0.43 10.88
N VAL A 107 -14.77 -0.14 9.75
CA VAL A 107 -15.55 -0.15 8.50
C VAL A 107 -16.97 -0.64 8.66
N GLU A 108 -17.26 -1.44 9.67
CA GLU A 108 -18.46 -2.27 9.72
C GLU A 108 -19.64 -1.37 10.05
N THR A 109 -19.31 -0.13 10.43
CA THR A 109 -20.19 0.99 10.53
C THR A 109 -20.46 1.65 9.19
N TYR A 110 -19.53 1.66 8.24
CA TYR A 110 -19.69 2.27 6.93
C TYR A 110 -20.91 1.70 6.21
N HIS A 111 -21.81 2.57 5.75
CA HIS A 111 -23.14 2.22 5.21
C HIS A 111 -24.03 1.36 6.14
N ALA A 112 -23.71 1.25 7.42
CA ALA A 112 -24.48 0.47 8.37
C ALA A 112 -25.28 1.36 9.31
N ASN A 113 -26.35 0.80 9.87
CA ASN A 113 -27.21 1.49 10.84
C ASN A 113 -26.51 1.80 12.18
N ILE A 114 -25.33 1.22 12.41
CA ILE A 114 -24.50 1.48 13.59
C ILE A 114 -23.50 2.63 13.39
N ASP A 115 -23.49 3.27 12.20
CA ASP A 115 -22.78 4.53 11.98
C ASP A 115 -23.49 5.67 12.72
N THR A 116 -23.08 5.87 13.96
CA THR A 116 -23.72 6.80 14.89
C THR A 116 -22.67 7.60 15.62
N TYR A 117 -23.08 8.77 16.12
CA TYR A 117 -22.21 9.62 16.92
C TYR A 117 -21.64 8.87 18.13
N GLU A 118 -22.47 8.04 18.78
CA GLU A 118 -22.10 7.26 19.95
C GLU A 118 -21.03 6.22 19.64
N ASN A 119 -21.03 5.70 18.41
CA ASN A 119 -20.06 4.72 17.94
C ASN A 119 -18.82 5.37 17.31
N SER A 120 -18.77 6.70 17.18
CA SER A 120 -17.63 7.42 16.62
C SER A 120 -16.49 7.58 17.62
N ASP A 121 -15.27 7.21 17.22
CA ASP A 121 -14.08 7.40 18.03
C ASP A 121 -13.65 8.88 18.05
N ARG A 122 -13.62 9.45 19.26
CA ARG A 122 -13.19 10.84 19.47
C ARG A 122 -11.72 11.05 19.11
N ASP A 123 -10.87 10.03 19.24
CA ASP A 123 -9.46 10.14 18.87
C ASP A 123 -9.28 10.21 17.35
N THR A 124 -10.11 9.51 16.58
CA THR A 124 -10.15 9.64 15.12
C THR A 124 -10.50 11.06 14.68
N ILE A 125 -11.52 11.67 15.30
CA ILE A 125 -11.89 13.07 15.04
C ILE A 125 -10.72 14.02 15.37
N ARG A 126 -10.02 13.78 16.48
CA ARG A 126 -8.81 14.56 16.84
C ARG A 126 -7.70 14.39 15.80
N HIS A 127 -7.48 13.19 15.28
CA HIS A 127 -6.49 12.95 14.23
C HIS A 127 -6.85 13.66 12.93
N PHE A 128 -8.14 13.68 12.52
CA PHE A 128 -8.57 14.50 11.38
C PHE A 128 -8.26 15.98 11.59
N GLY A 129 -8.52 16.51 12.79
CA GLY A 129 -8.13 17.87 13.15
C GLY A 129 -6.62 18.11 13.04
N ALA A 130 -5.81 17.14 13.48
CA ALA A 130 -4.35 17.18 13.41
C ALA A 130 -3.79 17.12 11.97
N TYR A 131 -4.59 16.71 10.98
CA TYR A 131 -4.24 16.75 9.57
C TYR A 131 -4.80 18.02 8.91
N ALA A 132 -6.10 18.27 9.10
CA ALA A 132 -6.81 19.34 8.43
C ALA A 132 -6.29 20.73 8.80
N ILE A 133 -5.99 20.99 10.07
CA ILE A 133 -5.54 22.32 10.52
C ILE A 133 -4.15 22.65 9.95
N PRO A 134 -3.10 21.81 10.13
CA PRO A 134 -1.78 22.13 9.59
C PRO A 134 -1.75 22.20 8.06
N LEU A 135 -2.50 21.34 7.37
CA LEU A 135 -2.60 21.39 5.91
C LEU A 135 -3.28 22.68 5.45
N ALA A 136 -4.43 23.04 6.04
CA ALA A 136 -5.12 24.28 5.71
C ALA A 136 -4.23 25.51 5.96
N GLU A 137 -3.54 25.56 7.10
CA GLU A 137 -2.62 26.65 7.45
C GLU A 137 -1.47 26.77 6.44
N LYS A 138 -0.85 25.64 6.08
CA LYS A 138 0.25 25.60 5.12
C LYS A 138 -0.15 26.18 3.77
N TYR A 139 -1.21 25.63 3.17
CA TYR A 139 -1.61 26.06 1.83
C TYR A 139 -2.25 27.45 1.83
N ALA A 140 -2.83 27.89 2.94
CA ALA A 140 -3.30 29.27 3.06
C ALA A 140 -2.16 30.30 3.05
N LYS A 141 -0.98 29.96 3.58
CA LYS A 141 0.18 30.85 3.69
C LYS A 141 1.19 30.76 2.53
N LEU A 142 1.04 29.76 1.68
CA LEU A 142 1.97 29.46 0.59
C LEU A 142 1.93 30.59 -0.45
N SER A 143 3.09 31.14 -0.82
CA SER A 143 3.15 32.21 -1.82
C SER A 143 2.77 31.72 -3.21
N THR A 144 2.42 32.64 -4.11
CA THR A 144 2.11 32.30 -5.51
C THR A 144 3.22 31.51 -6.18
N ILE A 145 4.48 31.90 -5.95
CA ILE A 145 5.67 31.28 -6.54
C ILE A 145 5.86 29.86 -6.02
N GLU A 146 5.70 29.64 -4.71
CA GLU A 146 5.81 28.30 -4.13
C GLU A 146 4.73 27.37 -4.66
N PHE A 147 3.49 27.86 -4.83
CA PHE A 147 2.41 27.05 -5.34
C PHE A 147 2.62 26.70 -6.82
N GLU A 148 3.11 27.66 -7.64
CA GLU A 148 3.47 27.39 -9.03
C GLU A 148 4.58 26.34 -9.13
N ALA A 149 5.50 26.30 -8.16
CA ALA A 149 6.53 25.27 -8.11
C ALA A 149 5.94 23.88 -7.83
N LEU A 150 4.88 23.78 -7.00
CA LEU A 150 4.13 22.54 -6.80
C LEU A 150 3.41 22.11 -8.08
N GLU A 151 2.71 23.03 -8.75
CA GLU A 151 1.94 22.76 -9.97
C GLU A 151 2.82 22.37 -11.17
N LYS A 152 4.04 22.92 -11.26
CA LYS A 152 5.01 22.59 -12.32
C LYS A 152 5.76 21.28 -12.07
N ASN A 153 5.59 20.65 -10.91
CA ASN A 153 6.20 19.35 -10.66
C ASN A 153 5.68 18.31 -11.68
N GLN A 154 6.56 17.41 -12.13
CA GLN A 154 6.22 16.38 -13.11
C GLN A 154 6.51 14.96 -12.61
N GLY A 155 7.11 14.82 -11.43
CA GLY A 155 7.52 13.52 -10.89
C GLY A 155 6.43 12.92 -10.00
N ASP A 156 6.31 11.59 -10.04
CA ASP A 156 5.50 10.87 -9.06
C ASP A 156 6.38 10.34 -7.93
N ALA A 157 5.80 10.17 -6.75
CA ALA A 157 6.43 9.54 -5.61
C ALA A 157 5.87 8.14 -5.39
N ILE A 158 6.76 7.27 -4.93
CA ILE A 158 6.41 6.06 -4.20
C ILE A 158 6.50 6.38 -2.71
N TYR A 159 5.42 6.06 -1.99
CA TYR A 159 5.32 6.38 -0.58
C TYR A 159 4.55 5.33 0.21
N PHE A 160 4.96 5.15 1.47
CA PHE A 160 4.38 4.18 2.39
C PHE A 160 4.91 4.39 3.81
N PRO A 161 4.15 3.97 4.84
CA PRO A 161 4.63 3.99 6.21
C PRO A 161 5.66 2.87 6.43
N LEU A 162 6.84 3.21 6.92
CA LEU A 162 7.86 2.22 7.33
C LEU A 162 7.69 1.85 8.81
N MET A 163 7.46 2.85 9.65
CA MET A 163 7.22 2.71 11.09
C MET A 163 6.23 3.79 11.52
N LYS A 164 5.76 3.73 12.77
CA LYS A 164 4.98 4.82 13.37
C LYS A 164 5.75 6.14 13.21
N ASN A 165 5.14 7.09 12.50
CA ASN A 165 5.65 8.44 12.20
C ASN A 165 6.79 8.50 11.18
N VAL A 166 7.11 7.39 10.51
CA VAL A 166 8.13 7.35 9.46
C VAL A 166 7.45 7.03 8.14
N LEU A 167 7.10 8.07 7.38
CA LEU A 167 6.65 7.94 6.00
C LEU A 167 7.86 7.98 5.07
N VAL A 168 8.10 6.89 4.34
CA VAL A 168 9.09 6.85 3.28
C VAL A 168 8.47 7.48 2.04
N VAL A 169 9.18 8.42 1.43
CA VAL A 169 8.76 9.11 0.19
C VAL A 169 9.99 9.24 -0.71
N TYR A 170 9.93 8.69 -1.91
CA TYR A 170 10.98 8.83 -2.92
C TYR A 170 10.39 8.87 -4.33
N SER A 171 11.11 9.46 -5.28
CA SER A 171 10.65 9.57 -6.68
C SER A 171 10.52 8.21 -7.35
N ASP A 172 9.49 8.02 -8.17
CA ASP A 172 9.35 6.84 -9.01
C ASP A 172 10.50 6.68 -10.02
N GLU A 173 11.16 7.76 -10.41
CA GLU A 173 12.30 7.77 -11.35
C GLU A 173 13.47 6.90 -10.88
N VAL A 174 13.69 6.74 -9.57
CA VAL A 174 14.76 5.87 -9.04
C VAL A 174 14.43 4.38 -9.11
N VAL A 175 13.18 3.99 -9.40
CA VAL A 175 12.80 2.58 -9.52
C VAL A 175 13.55 1.91 -10.65
N LEU A 176 13.59 2.51 -11.84
CA LEU A 176 14.20 1.90 -13.01
C LEU A 176 15.73 1.70 -12.85
N PRO A 177 16.50 2.68 -12.36
CA PRO A 177 17.91 2.48 -11.99
C PRO A 177 18.12 1.37 -10.96
N LEU A 178 17.33 1.34 -9.88
CA LEU A 178 17.45 0.32 -8.84
C LEU A 178 17.11 -1.08 -9.37
N MET A 179 16.09 -1.19 -10.21
CA MET A 179 15.72 -2.46 -10.87
C MET A 179 16.81 -2.93 -11.82
N THR A 180 17.39 -2.02 -12.60
CA THR A 180 18.51 -2.34 -13.52
C THR A 180 19.73 -2.83 -12.73
N LEU A 181 20.07 -2.16 -11.63
CA LEU A 181 21.14 -2.57 -10.73
C LEU A 181 20.87 -3.96 -10.14
N LEU A 182 19.66 -4.21 -9.64
CA LEU A 182 19.26 -5.48 -9.05
C LEU A 182 19.36 -6.65 -10.05
N ILE A 183 18.91 -6.42 -11.28
CA ILE A 183 19.03 -7.39 -12.38
C ILE A 183 20.50 -7.66 -12.69
N GLY A 184 21.31 -6.60 -12.84
CA GLY A 184 22.75 -6.70 -13.11
C GLY A 184 23.48 -7.50 -12.02
N LEU A 185 23.23 -7.20 -10.74
CA LEU A 185 23.80 -7.92 -9.60
C LEU A 185 23.37 -9.40 -9.59
N THR A 186 22.10 -9.69 -9.90
CA THR A 186 21.57 -11.06 -9.98
C THR A 186 22.24 -11.85 -11.11
N ILE A 187 22.46 -11.24 -12.28
CA ILE A 187 23.17 -11.86 -13.41
C ILE A 187 24.62 -12.13 -13.03
N ILE A 188 25.34 -11.14 -12.46
CA ILE A 188 26.75 -11.30 -12.05
C ILE A 188 26.87 -12.42 -11.01
N ALA A 189 26.01 -12.43 -9.99
CA ALA A 189 26.00 -13.48 -8.96
C ALA A 189 25.77 -14.86 -9.61
N THR A 190 24.82 -14.98 -10.53
CA THR A 190 24.54 -16.23 -11.25
C THR A 190 25.75 -16.70 -12.06
N ILE A 191 26.44 -15.80 -12.78
CA ILE A 191 27.66 -16.11 -13.54
C ILE A 191 28.77 -16.61 -12.62
N ILE A 192 28.99 -15.95 -11.48
CA ILE A 192 30.00 -16.38 -10.49
C ILE A 192 29.69 -17.78 -9.97
N LEU A 193 28.42 -18.07 -9.66
CA LEU A 193 28.00 -19.37 -9.15
C LEU A 193 28.12 -20.49 -10.20
N ILE A 194 27.87 -20.18 -11.48
CA ILE A 194 28.12 -21.09 -12.62
C ILE A 194 29.62 -21.37 -12.74
N ARG A 195 30.47 -20.33 -12.73
CA ARG A 195 31.94 -20.46 -12.84
C ARG A 195 32.53 -21.26 -11.68
N LYS A 196 32.01 -21.08 -10.46
CA LYS A 196 32.39 -21.88 -9.28
C LYS A 196 31.83 -23.31 -9.30
N LYS A 197 31.07 -23.71 -10.33
CA LYS A 197 30.41 -25.03 -10.44
C LYS A 197 29.46 -25.34 -9.28
N VAL A 198 28.96 -24.31 -8.60
CA VAL A 198 27.99 -24.42 -7.50
C VAL A 198 26.56 -24.33 -8.02
N PHE A 199 26.36 -23.72 -9.20
CA PHE A 199 25.07 -23.57 -9.87
C PHE A 199 24.96 -24.43 -11.12
N ASN A 200 23.91 -25.24 -11.17
CA ASN A 200 23.51 -26.08 -12.30
C ASN A 200 22.20 -25.54 -12.91
N VAL A 201 22.25 -25.14 -14.18
CA VAL A 201 21.12 -24.50 -14.88
C VAL A 201 19.88 -25.40 -14.92
N LYS A 202 20.04 -26.69 -15.24
CA LYS A 202 18.92 -27.64 -15.31
C LYS A 202 18.21 -27.77 -13.95
N THR A 203 18.99 -27.85 -12.88
CA THR A 203 18.46 -27.92 -11.50
C THR A 203 17.76 -26.61 -11.13
N SER A 204 18.32 -25.46 -11.51
CA SER A 204 17.69 -24.15 -11.29
C SER A 204 16.38 -23.99 -12.06
N SER A 205 16.31 -24.40 -13.33
CA SER A 205 15.07 -24.32 -14.11
C SER A 205 13.98 -25.19 -13.51
N LEU A 206 14.32 -26.39 -13.03
CA LEU A 206 13.37 -27.25 -12.31
C LEU A 206 12.96 -26.61 -10.97
N THR A 207 13.90 -26.00 -10.25
CA THR A 207 13.63 -25.26 -9.00
C THR A 207 12.64 -24.13 -9.25
N PHE A 208 12.90 -23.27 -10.24
CA PHE A 208 12.04 -22.17 -10.63
C PHE A 208 10.63 -22.65 -11.00
N GLY A 209 10.53 -23.67 -11.86
CA GLY A 209 9.24 -24.27 -12.23
C GLY A 209 8.49 -24.84 -11.03
N SER A 210 9.18 -25.55 -10.14
CA SER A 210 8.57 -26.09 -8.91
C SER A 210 8.09 -25.00 -7.95
N MET A 211 8.80 -23.88 -7.85
CA MET A 211 8.41 -22.74 -7.03
C MET A 211 7.20 -22.02 -7.61
N LEU A 212 7.18 -21.78 -8.92
CA LEU A 212 6.04 -21.17 -9.59
C LEU A 212 4.79 -22.06 -9.49
N ALA A 213 4.94 -23.36 -9.73
CA ALA A 213 3.85 -24.33 -9.56
C ALA A 213 3.34 -24.38 -8.12
N SER A 214 4.25 -24.28 -7.14
CA SER A 214 3.89 -24.22 -5.72
C SER A 214 3.13 -22.95 -5.36
N PHE A 215 3.57 -21.80 -5.89
CA PHE A 215 2.89 -20.52 -5.69
C PHE A 215 1.47 -20.57 -6.25
N ILE A 216 1.31 -21.05 -7.49
CA ILE A 216 0.00 -21.23 -8.13
C ILE A 216 -0.86 -22.23 -7.34
N GLY A 217 -0.28 -23.35 -6.88
CA GLY A 217 -0.98 -24.36 -6.10
C GLY A 217 -1.48 -23.83 -4.75
N VAL A 218 -0.65 -23.10 -4.02
CA VAL A 218 -1.05 -22.44 -2.76
C VAL A 218 -2.14 -21.40 -3.04
N ALA A 219 -1.97 -20.55 -4.05
CA ALA A 219 -2.98 -19.55 -4.42
C ALA A 219 -4.33 -20.21 -4.77
N ALA A 220 -4.33 -21.31 -5.52
CA ALA A 220 -5.54 -22.05 -5.87
C ALA A 220 -6.21 -22.69 -4.63
N ILE A 221 -5.43 -23.25 -3.70
CA ILE A 221 -5.95 -23.79 -2.43
C ILE A 221 -6.57 -22.69 -1.58
N LEU A 222 -5.89 -21.55 -1.44
CA LEU A 222 -6.39 -20.41 -0.66
C LEU A 222 -7.65 -19.82 -1.30
N TYR A 223 -7.68 -19.69 -2.63
CA TYR A 223 -8.88 -19.27 -3.35
C TYR A 223 -10.05 -20.22 -3.09
N GLY A 224 -9.85 -21.53 -3.21
CA GLY A 224 -10.88 -22.52 -2.90
C GLY A 224 -11.34 -22.46 -1.44
N LEU A 225 -10.40 -22.29 -0.49
CA LEU A 225 -10.71 -22.16 0.93
C LEU A 225 -11.55 -20.92 1.22
N VAL A 226 -11.19 -19.76 0.68
CA VAL A 226 -11.96 -18.51 0.85
C VAL A 226 -13.38 -18.67 0.32
N ASN A 227 -13.55 -19.30 -0.85
CA ASN A 227 -14.88 -19.58 -1.41
C ASN A 227 -15.70 -20.56 -0.52
N ILE A 228 -15.05 -21.58 0.05
CA ILE A 228 -15.73 -22.49 0.99
C ILE A 228 -16.14 -21.74 2.25
N LEU A 229 -15.26 -20.90 2.81
CA LEU A 229 -15.56 -20.07 3.97
C LEU A 229 -16.72 -19.12 3.68
N ALA A 230 -16.76 -18.51 2.48
CA ALA A 230 -17.88 -17.70 2.02
C ALA A 230 -19.19 -18.49 2.07
N ILE A 231 -19.22 -19.71 1.54
CA ILE A 231 -20.44 -20.53 1.55
C ILE A 231 -20.83 -20.94 2.99
N VAL A 232 -19.87 -21.28 3.84
CA VAL A 232 -20.12 -21.78 5.20
C VAL A 232 -20.59 -20.68 6.14
N PHE A 233 -20.07 -19.46 5.99
CA PHE A 233 -20.37 -18.33 6.85
C PHE A 233 -21.37 -17.34 6.23
N ASP A 234 -22.03 -17.73 5.14
CA ASP A 234 -22.97 -16.87 4.38
C ASP A 234 -22.35 -15.52 3.98
N GLY A 235 -21.11 -15.60 3.52
CA GLY A 235 -20.31 -14.45 3.12
C GLY A 235 -20.89 -13.76 1.90
N VAL A 236 -20.86 -12.43 1.94
CA VAL A 236 -21.37 -11.56 0.87
C VAL A 236 -20.20 -11.14 -0.01
N ILE A 237 -20.46 -10.94 -1.30
CA ILE A 237 -19.49 -10.31 -2.20
C ILE A 237 -19.86 -8.83 -2.27
N ASP A 238 -18.93 -7.95 -1.88
CA ASP A 238 -19.13 -6.50 -1.98
C ASP A 238 -19.04 -6.00 -3.43
N ASP A 239 -19.31 -4.71 -3.64
CA ASP A 239 -19.26 -4.08 -4.96
C ASP A 239 -17.84 -4.05 -5.58
N GLU A 240 -16.80 -4.29 -4.77
CA GLU A 240 -15.42 -4.42 -5.20
C GLU A 240 -15.01 -5.88 -5.51
N GLY A 241 -15.91 -6.85 -5.34
CA GLY A 241 -15.68 -8.26 -5.58
C GLY A 241 -14.93 -8.98 -4.45
N LEU A 242 -14.86 -8.39 -3.25
CA LEU A 242 -14.28 -8.98 -2.05
C LEU A 242 -15.30 -9.85 -1.31
N ILE A 243 -14.82 -10.96 -0.76
CA ILE A 243 -15.63 -11.84 0.08
C ILE A 243 -15.56 -11.33 1.52
N VAL A 244 -16.72 -10.93 2.03
CA VAL A 244 -16.98 -10.42 3.37
C VAL A 244 -17.57 -11.54 4.22
N LEU A 245 -16.94 -11.88 5.35
CA LEU A 245 -17.45 -12.87 6.31
C LEU A 245 -17.95 -12.21 7.62
N GLY A 246 -17.92 -10.87 7.68
CA GLY A 246 -18.38 -10.07 8.81
C GLY A 246 -17.57 -10.36 10.08
N ASN A 247 -18.25 -10.70 11.19
CA ASN A 247 -17.60 -11.01 12.48
C ASN A 247 -16.55 -12.13 12.41
N TYR A 248 -16.55 -12.95 11.36
CA TYR A 248 -15.60 -14.05 11.19
C TYR A 248 -14.34 -13.66 10.40
N ASP A 249 -14.26 -12.45 9.84
CA ASP A 249 -13.14 -12.05 8.97
C ASP A 249 -11.78 -12.15 9.67
N TYR A 250 -11.70 -11.71 10.94
CA TYR A 250 -10.47 -11.82 11.73
C TYR A 250 -10.04 -13.29 11.94
N VAL A 251 -10.99 -14.17 12.22
CA VAL A 251 -10.73 -15.59 12.49
C VAL A 251 -10.38 -16.33 11.20
N ALA A 252 -11.14 -16.09 10.12
CA ALA A 252 -10.88 -16.62 8.80
C ALA A 252 -9.50 -16.19 8.29
N PHE A 253 -9.15 -14.92 8.50
CA PHE A 253 -7.84 -14.40 8.17
C PHE A 253 -6.71 -15.15 8.90
N ILE A 254 -6.81 -15.32 10.23
CA ILE A 254 -5.80 -16.05 11.01
C ILE A 254 -5.70 -17.50 10.50
N LEU A 255 -6.83 -18.15 10.22
CA LEU A 255 -6.87 -19.51 9.71
C LEU A 255 -6.17 -19.63 8.34
N ILE A 256 -6.49 -18.74 7.41
CA ILE A 256 -5.86 -18.65 6.09
C ILE A 256 -4.36 -18.45 6.25
N MET A 257 -3.92 -17.51 7.09
CA MET A 257 -2.51 -17.25 7.35
C MET A 257 -1.79 -18.49 7.90
N LEU A 258 -2.37 -19.18 8.87
CA LEU A 258 -1.79 -20.41 9.43
C LEU A 258 -1.69 -21.52 8.38
N ILE A 259 -2.73 -21.71 7.57
CA ILE A 259 -2.74 -22.68 6.47
C ILE A 259 -1.67 -22.33 5.43
N THR A 260 -1.53 -21.06 5.06
CA THR A 260 -0.47 -20.60 4.14
C THR A 260 0.91 -20.92 4.70
N ILE A 261 1.16 -20.67 5.99
CA ILE A 261 2.44 -20.98 6.65
C ILE A 261 2.71 -22.48 6.62
N VAL A 262 1.72 -23.32 6.96
CA VAL A 262 1.85 -24.78 6.98
C VAL A 262 2.11 -25.34 5.57
N LEU A 263 1.32 -24.93 4.58
CA LEU A 263 1.49 -25.34 3.18
C LEU A 263 2.87 -24.91 2.66
N SER A 264 3.26 -23.66 2.92
CA SER A 264 4.56 -23.14 2.50
C SER A 264 5.72 -23.87 3.17
N ALA A 265 5.60 -24.23 4.45
CA ALA A 265 6.60 -25.00 5.18
C ALA A 265 6.71 -26.44 4.67
N PHE A 266 5.58 -27.09 4.37
CA PHE A 266 5.54 -28.44 3.80
C PHE A 266 6.20 -28.48 2.41
N ILE A 267 5.80 -27.57 1.53
CA ILE A 267 6.35 -27.42 0.19
C ILE A 267 7.86 -27.13 0.28
N SER A 268 8.25 -26.16 1.11
CA SER A 268 9.67 -25.80 1.29
C SER A 268 10.50 -26.99 1.79
N ARG A 269 9.98 -27.78 2.74
CA ARG A 269 10.65 -28.99 3.23
C ARG A 269 10.79 -30.04 2.13
N TRP A 270 9.75 -30.25 1.33
CA TRP A 270 9.77 -31.21 0.21
C TRP A 270 10.77 -30.80 -0.88
N ILE A 271 10.77 -29.53 -1.27
CA ILE A 271 11.71 -28.94 -2.25
C ILE A 271 13.16 -29.00 -1.72
N SER A 272 13.38 -28.65 -0.44
CA SER A 272 14.73 -28.62 0.17
C SER A 272 15.45 -29.97 0.22
N LYS A 273 14.70 -31.09 0.16
CA LYS A 273 15.28 -32.44 0.12
C LYS A 273 15.98 -32.73 -1.21
N HIS A 274 15.59 -32.01 -2.27
CA HIS A 274 16.01 -32.29 -3.64
C HIS A 274 16.88 -31.17 -4.23
N ILE A 275 16.95 -30.00 -3.55
CA ILE A 275 17.49 -28.78 -4.13
C ILE A 275 18.43 -28.09 -3.13
N ARG A 276 19.63 -27.72 -3.59
CA ARG A 276 20.57 -26.91 -2.79
C ARG A 276 20.01 -25.49 -2.61
N ALA A 277 20.19 -24.92 -1.42
CA ALA A 277 19.71 -23.57 -1.06
C ALA A 277 20.08 -22.48 -2.08
N ILE A 278 21.23 -22.63 -2.76
CA ILE A 278 21.70 -21.67 -3.76
C ILE A 278 20.78 -21.52 -4.98
N HIS A 279 20.14 -22.61 -5.42
CA HIS A 279 19.18 -22.55 -6.54
C HIS A 279 17.90 -21.84 -6.11
N PHE A 280 17.44 -22.10 -4.88
CA PHE A 280 16.26 -21.48 -4.31
C PHE A 280 16.40 -19.96 -4.21
N ILE A 281 17.55 -19.47 -3.72
CA ILE A 281 17.84 -18.03 -3.55
C ILE A 281 17.84 -17.29 -4.91
N ILE A 282 18.46 -17.87 -5.93
CA ILE A 282 18.46 -17.24 -7.26
C ILE A 282 17.07 -17.31 -7.90
N CYS A 283 16.34 -18.41 -7.75
CA CYS A 283 15.00 -18.54 -8.30
C CYS A 283 14.00 -17.60 -7.63
N ILE A 284 14.05 -17.44 -6.30
CA ILE A 284 13.17 -16.50 -5.59
C ILE A 284 13.47 -15.06 -6.03
N GLN A 285 14.74 -14.69 -6.18
CA GLN A 285 15.14 -13.38 -6.69
C GLN A 285 14.61 -13.13 -8.11
N MET A 286 14.70 -14.12 -9.00
CA MET A 286 14.15 -14.02 -10.36
C MET A 286 12.63 -13.87 -10.36
N ILE A 287 11.92 -14.63 -9.51
CA ILE A 287 10.46 -14.51 -9.37
C ILE A 287 10.08 -13.11 -8.91
N TRP A 288 10.74 -12.57 -7.88
CA TRP A 288 10.48 -11.20 -7.40
C TRP A 288 10.74 -10.15 -8.47
N ILE A 289 11.84 -10.28 -9.23
CA ILE A 289 12.13 -9.39 -10.36
C ILE A 289 11.03 -9.49 -11.42
N THR A 290 10.61 -10.71 -11.79
CA THR A 290 9.55 -10.91 -12.80
C THR A 290 8.23 -10.31 -12.35
N LEU A 291 7.83 -10.53 -11.10
CA LEU A 291 6.59 -9.97 -10.54
C LEU A 291 6.65 -8.44 -10.46
N ALA A 292 7.79 -7.86 -10.11
CA ALA A 292 7.99 -6.41 -10.09
C ALA A 292 7.89 -5.75 -11.48
N GLN A 293 8.05 -6.51 -12.57
CA GLN A 293 7.91 -6.03 -13.94
C GLN A 293 6.48 -6.18 -14.49
N LEU A 294 5.62 -6.97 -13.84
CA LEU A 294 4.23 -7.10 -14.26
C LEU A 294 3.54 -5.74 -14.08
N LYS A 295 3.20 -5.11 -15.20
CA LYS A 295 2.52 -3.81 -15.16
C LYS A 295 1.21 -3.94 -14.38
N PRO A 296 0.86 -2.95 -13.53
CA PRO A 296 -0.40 -2.92 -12.80
C PRO A 296 -1.67 -2.77 -13.65
N ARG A 297 -1.62 -3.00 -14.96
CA ARG A 297 -2.84 -3.08 -15.78
C ARG A 297 -3.55 -4.43 -15.64
N VAL A 298 -2.83 -5.46 -15.17
CA VAL A 298 -3.38 -6.82 -14.96
C VAL A 298 -3.62 -7.11 -13.48
N MET A 299 -2.90 -6.43 -12.58
CA MET A 299 -3.23 -6.41 -11.14
C MET A 299 -4.17 -5.23 -10.92
N LEU A 300 -5.39 -5.51 -10.46
CA LEU A 300 -6.49 -4.55 -10.23
C LEU A 300 -6.00 -3.17 -9.75
N SER A 301 -6.66 -2.10 -10.23
CA SER A 301 -6.25 -0.68 -10.09
C SER A 301 -5.86 -0.25 -8.69
N ASN A 302 -6.33 -0.95 -7.66
CA ASN A 302 -6.28 -0.54 -6.25
C ASN A 302 -5.04 -1.05 -5.50
N TYR A 303 -4.09 -1.74 -6.17
CA TYR A 303 -2.88 -2.30 -5.53
C TYR A 303 -1.56 -1.79 -6.14
N ARG A 304 -1.63 -0.70 -6.89
CA ARG A 304 -0.54 -0.20 -7.75
C ARG A 304 0.76 0.13 -7.01
N TYR A 305 0.73 0.50 -5.72
CA TYR A 305 1.93 0.99 -5.04
C TYR A 305 2.24 0.31 -3.71
N ILE A 306 1.26 -0.26 -2.99
CA ILE A 306 1.53 -1.12 -1.81
C ILE A 306 2.32 -2.38 -2.23
N VAL A 307 2.05 -2.94 -3.40
CA VAL A 307 2.75 -4.13 -3.92
C VAL A 307 4.14 -3.80 -4.50
N ILE A 308 4.48 -2.53 -4.72
CA ILE A 308 5.81 -2.14 -5.26
C ILE A 308 6.70 -1.59 -4.13
N ALA A 309 6.16 -0.70 -3.30
CA ALA A 309 6.80 -0.16 -2.11
C ALA A 309 7.18 -1.24 -1.07
N SER A 310 6.23 -2.13 -0.75
CA SER A 310 6.47 -3.24 0.19
C SER A 310 7.42 -4.28 -0.40
N TRP A 311 7.58 -4.35 -1.73
CA TRP A 311 8.38 -5.41 -2.36
C TRP A 311 9.83 -5.00 -2.58
N THR A 312 10.12 -3.70 -2.79
CA THR A 312 11.49 -3.22 -3.03
C THR A 312 12.29 -2.99 -1.74
N ILE A 313 11.66 -2.54 -0.64
CA ILE A 313 12.38 -2.36 0.64
C ILE A 313 12.62 -3.70 1.36
N VAL A 314 11.72 -4.66 1.20
CA VAL A 314 11.81 -6.03 1.74
C VAL A 314 12.88 -6.87 1.04
N THR A 315 12.96 -6.77 -0.29
CA THR A 315 14.02 -7.44 -1.06
C THR A 315 15.38 -6.80 -0.83
N THR A 316 15.45 -5.49 -0.56
CA THR A 316 16.73 -4.78 -0.34
C THR A 316 17.25 -4.88 1.10
N ILE A 317 16.39 -4.97 2.13
CA ILE A 317 16.84 -5.10 3.54
C ILE A 317 17.25 -6.53 3.92
N LEU A 318 16.69 -7.59 3.32
CA LEU A 318 16.96 -8.98 3.74
C LEU A 318 17.88 -9.80 2.83
N VAL A 319 18.07 -9.43 1.57
CA VAL A 319 18.96 -10.20 0.68
C VAL A 319 20.43 -9.90 0.96
N ALA A 320 20.77 -8.67 1.37
CA ALA A 320 22.16 -8.25 1.55
C ALA A 320 22.87 -8.82 2.81
N PRO A 321 22.28 -8.87 4.02
CA PRO A 321 22.96 -9.42 5.20
C PRO A 321 22.88 -10.96 5.31
N PHE A 322 21.81 -11.56 4.79
CA PHE A 322 21.53 -13.00 4.96
C PHE A 322 22.32 -13.88 3.98
N ILE A 323 22.56 -13.41 2.75
CA ILE A 323 23.49 -14.08 1.80
C ILE A 323 24.94 -13.97 2.31
N TYR A 324 25.30 -12.84 2.93
CA TYR A 324 26.63 -12.60 3.47
C TYR A 324 26.96 -13.48 4.69
N VAL A 325 26.00 -13.73 5.59
CA VAL A 325 26.17 -14.55 6.83
C VAL A 325 25.99 -16.07 6.60
N MET A 326 25.17 -16.50 5.64
CA MET A 326 25.01 -17.93 5.33
C MET A 326 26.14 -18.51 4.48
N TYR A 327 26.72 -17.71 3.58
CA TYR A 327 27.90 -18.10 2.80
C TYR A 327 29.12 -18.36 3.70
N THR A 328 29.20 -17.68 4.84
CA THR A 328 30.33 -17.76 5.78
C THR A 328 30.20 -18.87 6.83
N ALA A 329 29.01 -19.40 7.14
CA ALA A 329 28.82 -20.31 8.29
C ALA A 329 28.56 -21.80 7.98
N GLN A 330 28.31 -22.23 6.73
CA GLN A 330 28.02 -23.64 6.35
C GLN A 330 26.98 -24.40 7.24
N THR A 331 26.13 -23.73 8.00
CA THR A 331 25.20 -24.37 8.95
C THR A 331 23.76 -23.82 8.85
N LEU A 332 22.81 -24.75 8.80
CA LEU A 332 21.43 -24.71 9.36
C LEU A 332 20.20 -24.30 8.52
N LYS A 333 19.26 -25.26 8.42
CA LYS A 333 17.88 -25.31 9.01
C LYS A 333 17.04 -24.02 9.20
N PHE A 334 17.23 -22.94 8.43
CA PHE A 334 16.49 -21.67 8.64
C PHE A 334 15.54 -21.21 7.50
N ALA A 335 15.22 -22.10 6.56
CA ALA A 335 14.11 -21.89 5.62
C ALA A 335 12.79 -21.39 6.27
N PRO A 336 12.37 -21.85 7.47
CA PRO A 336 11.17 -21.31 8.13
C PRO A 336 11.31 -19.87 8.63
N ILE A 337 12.52 -19.39 8.98
CA ILE A 337 12.72 -17.98 9.37
C ILE A 337 12.63 -17.07 8.15
N LEU A 338 13.07 -17.53 6.98
CA LEU A 338 12.88 -16.81 5.72
C LEU A 338 11.40 -16.78 5.32
N GLY A 339 10.64 -17.86 5.57
CA GLY A 339 9.20 -17.88 5.44
C GLY A 339 8.48 -16.96 6.43
N ILE A 340 8.95 -16.85 7.68
CA ILE A 340 8.45 -15.91 8.69
C ILE A 340 8.80 -14.47 8.34
N LEU A 341 9.99 -14.20 7.81
CA LEU A 341 10.37 -12.85 7.34
C LEU A 341 9.59 -12.47 6.09
N VAL A 342 9.43 -13.39 5.12
CA VAL A 342 8.54 -13.19 3.97
C VAL A 342 7.09 -13.02 4.43
N ALA A 343 6.62 -13.75 5.44
CA ALA A 343 5.28 -13.56 6.02
C ALA A 343 5.14 -12.25 6.79
N LEU A 344 6.16 -11.79 7.53
CA LEU A 344 6.24 -10.51 8.24
C LEU A 344 6.35 -9.31 7.29
N LEU A 345 6.73 -9.55 6.04
CA LEU A 345 6.92 -8.53 5.00
C LEU A 345 5.85 -8.59 3.91
N ILE A 346 5.14 -9.71 3.84
CA ILE A 346 3.77 -9.79 3.37
C ILE A 346 2.84 -9.23 4.43
N MET A 347 3.21 -9.18 5.72
CA MET A 347 2.33 -8.66 6.78
C MET A 347 1.90 -7.21 6.61
N PRO A 348 2.64 -6.28 5.96
CA PRO A 348 2.10 -4.97 5.56
C PRO A 348 1.10 -5.05 4.40
N ILE A 349 1.25 -6.03 3.50
CA ILE A 349 0.31 -6.30 2.40
C ILE A 349 -0.96 -6.94 2.95
N VAL A 350 -0.77 -7.85 3.89
CA VAL A 350 -1.81 -8.56 4.61
C VAL A 350 -2.43 -7.69 5.70
N ALA A 351 -1.70 -6.73 6.29
CA ALA A 351 -2.24 -5.69 7.17
C ALA A 351 -2.88 -4.57 6.37
N ALA A 352 -2.53 -4.38 5.10
CA ALA A 352 -3.33 -3.57 4.18
C ALA A 352 -4.60 -4.33 3.76
N ILE A 353 -4.55 -5.66 3.61
CA ILE A 353 -5.72 -6.54 3.40
C ILE A 353 -6.55 -6.72 4.69
N GLN A 354 -5.95 -6.68 5.88
CA GLN A 354 -6.63 -6.74 7.18
C GLN A 354 -7.06 -5.37 7.66
N TYR A 355 -6.38 -4.30 7.27
CA TYR A 355 -7.00 -2.98 7.27
C TYR A 355 -8.24 -3.05 6.40
N LYS A 356 -8.20 -3.81 5.29
CA LYS A 356 -9.36 -4.13 4.47
C LYS A 356 -10.29 -5.27 4.95
N SER A 357 -10.02 -5.96 6.07
CA SER A 357 -10.87 -7.06 6.60
C SER A 357 -11.22 -6.89 8.09
N ALA A 358 -10.66 -5.86 8.72
CA ALA A 358 -11.41 -4.92 9.54
C ALA A 358 -12.12 -3.86 8.66
N ASN A 359 -12.16 -4.14 7.32
CA ASN A 359 -12.99 -3.57 6.24
C ASN A 359 -14.08 -4.51 5.67
N ALA A 360 -14.89 -5.15 6.51
CA ALA A 360 -16.27 -5.45 6.15
C ALA A 360 -17.28 -5.26 7.30
#